data_AF-A0A0F8JSP5-F1
#
_entry.id   AF-A0A0F8JSP5-F1
#
_cell.length_a   1.000
_cell.length_b   1.000
_cell.length_c   1.000
_cell.angle_alpha   90.00
_cell.angle_beta   90.00
_cell.angle_gamma   90.00
#
_symmetry.space_group_name_H-M   'P 1'
#
loop_
_entity.id
_entity.type
_entity.pdbx_description
1 polymer ?
#
loop_
_entity_poly.entity_id
_entity_poly.type
_entity_poly.pdbx_seq_one_letter_code
_entity_poly.pdbx_strand_id
1 'polypeptide(L)'
;MQIKILGCESFGARSLACIVKTGERKILIDPGVALARLRYGLLPHPVEVAAALRVREKILAELEGTTDIVISHYHGDHMPMKAEDPYQLPVEALPDLKGVRFWCKGPGNISGLSARRRKEFFRYLGHSLPASEGISSEGVSFSPAVPHGTRDKGFGTVMMTRVSEEDEVFVHGSDIQLLDREAVMQILAWKPSVVFVSGPPLYLSHHVPEASNEALENALLLAENAGTLILDHHLLRFLEGYRWLKDLAGMVKNTVVCAAEFMGKKPELLDAQRKSLYEEMPVPRGWHEAYEKGEAGVEDYLL
;
A
#
# COMPACT_ATOMS: atom_id res chain seq x y z
N MET A 1 -0.06 -20.23 -6.62
CA MET A 1 -0.55 -19.07 -5.82
C MET A 1 -1.27 -18.06 -6.70
N GLN A 2 -2.34 -17.40 -6.22
CA GLN A 2 -3.00 -16.31 -6.96
C GLN A 2 -2.85 -14.97 -6.23
N ILE A 3 -2.28 -13.97 -6.89
CA ILE A 3 -2.08 -12.61 -6.36
C ILE A 3 -3.01 -11.65 -7.09
N LYS A 4 -3.77 -10.84 -6.35
CA LYS A 4 -4.64 -9.79 -6.90
C LYS A 4 -4.42 -8.49 -6.14
N ILE A 5 -3.84 -7.48 -6.79
CA ILE A 5 -3.68 -6.15 -6.21
C ILE A 5 -4.98 -5.35 -6.40
N LEU A 6 -5.51 -4.82 -5.30
CA LEU A 6 -6.82 -4.17 -5.25
C LEU A 6 -6.70 -2.66 -5.43
N GLY A 7 -5.67 -2.06 -4.84
CA GLY A 7 -5.38 -0.64 -4.91
C GLY A 7 -3.91 -0.34 -4.65
N CYS A 8 -3.43 0.69 -5.34
CA CYS A 8 -2.14 1.33 -5.17
C CYS A 8 -2.12 2.63 -5.98
N GLU A 9 -1.07 3.44 -5.87
CA GLU A 9 -0.95 4.73 -6.54
C GLU A 9 -1.08 4.60 -8.07
N SER A 10 -0.62 3.50 -8.65
CA SER A 10 -0.87 3.18 -10.07
C SER A 10 -2.33 2.90 -10.44
N PHE A 11 -3.24 2.74 -9.47
CA PHE A 11 -4.69 2.69 -9.66
C PHE A 11 -5.39 4.02 -9.34
N GLY A 12 -4.65 5.09 -9.07
CA GLY A 12 -5.19 6.43 -8.84
C GLY A 12 -5.50 6.80 -7.40
N ALA A 13 -5.22 5.93 -6.43
CA ALA A 13 -5.43 6.20 -5.01
C ALA A 13 -4.33 5.57 -4.14
N ARG A 14 -4.06 6.12 -2.96
CA ARG A 14 -3.03 5.57 -2.07
C ARG A 14 -3.56 4.33 -1.40
N SER A 15 -2.89 3.20 -1.58
CA SER A 15 -3.25 1.91 -1.00
C SER A 15 -2.11 0.93 -1.21
N LEU A 16 -2.13 -0.18 -0.50
CA LEU A 16 -1.32 -1.36 -0.81
C LEU A 16 -2.10 -2.65 -0.62
N ALA A 17 -3.43 -2.53 -0.74
CA ALA A 17 -4.34 -3.62 -0.53
C ALA A 17 -4.15 -4.69 -1.60
N CYS A 18 -3.90 -5.94 -1.18
CA CYS A 18 -3.86 -7.07 -2.09
C CYS A 18 -4.44 -8.34 -1.46
N ILE A 19 -4.85 -9.26 -2.31
CA ILE A 19 -5.28 -10.61 -1.96
C ILE A 19 -4.21 -11.58 -2.43
N VAL A 20 -3.88 -12.52 -1.55
CA VAL A 20 -3.10 -13.71 -1.88
C VAL A 20 -3.94 -14.93 -1.56
N LYS A 21 -4.26 -15.76 -2.56
CA LYS A 21 -4.95 -17.04 -2.37
C LYS A 21 -3.94 -18.18 -2.46
N THR A 22 -3.98 -19.07 -1.48
CA THR A 22 -3.15 -20.28 -1.36
C THR A 22 -3.98 -21.42 -0.78
N GLY A 23 -4.20 -22.50 -1.53
CA GLY A 23 -5.14 -23.55 -1.17
C GLY A 23 -6.50 -22.98 -0.73
N GLU A 24 -6.92 -23.35 0.49
CA GLU A 24 -8.17 -22.87 1.11
C GLU A 24 -8.06 -21.48 1.77
N ARG A 25 -6.86 -20.87 1.81
CA ARG A 25 -6.65 -19.57 2.45
C ARG A 25 -6.82 -18.44 1.45
N LYS A 26 -7.53 -17.40 1.90
CA LYS A 26 -7.65 -16.10 1.23
C LYS A 26 -7.15 -15.04 2.18
N ILE A 27 -5.95 -14.53 1.91
CA ILE A 27 -5.24 -13.59 2.77
C ILE A 27 -5.39 -12.18 2.18
N LEU A 28 -6.04 -11.29 2.91
CA LEU A 28 -6.17 -9.88 2.58
C LEU A 28 -5.13 -9.07 3.33
N ILE A 29 -4.19 -8.48 2.59
CA ILE A 29 -3.10 -7.68 3.14
C ILE A 29 -3.45 -6.21 2.98
N ASP A 30 -3.32 -5.46 4.07
CA ASP A 30 -3.47 -4.00 4.14
C ASP A 30 -4.74 -3.46 3.47
N PRO A 31 -5.96 -3.82 3.95
CA PRO A 31 -7.23 -3.36 3.39
C PRO A 31 -7.52 -1.89 3.70
N GLY A 32 -6.62 -0.99 3.31
CA GLY A 32 -6.79 0.45 3.42
C GLY A 32 -6.78 1.13 2.06
N VAL A 33 -7.28 2.37 2.06
CA VAL A 33 -7.18 3.29 0.93
C VAL A 33 -7.31 4.70 1.49
N ALA A 34 -6.54 5.63 0.95
CA ALA A 34 -6.62 7.04 1.30
C ALA A 34 -6.27 7.93 0.09
N LEU A 35 -6.49 9.23 0.24
CA LEU A 35 -5.99 10.25 -0.68
C LEU A 35 -5.13 11.25 0.07
N ALA A 36 -4.20 11.89 -0.63
CA ALA A 36 -3.46 13.01 -0.07
C ALA A 36 -4.42 14.17 0.20
N ARG A 37 -4.69 14.52 1.46
CA ARG A 37 -5.57 15.65 1.76
C ARG A 37 -5.12 16.95 1.09
N LEU A 38 -3.81 17.20 1.04
CA LEU A 38 -3.24 18.33 0.33
C LEU A 38 -2.00 17.89 -0.46
N ARG A 39 -2.01 18.15 -1.78
CA ARG A 39 -0.88 17.93 -2.69
C ARG A 39 -0.80 19.11 -3.63
N TYR A 40 0.38 19.74 -3.73
CA TYR A 40 0.57 20.98 -4.49
C TYR A 40 -0.37 22.13 -4.07
N GLY A 41 -0.83 22.13 -2.80
CA GLY A 41 -1.83 23.08 -2.33
C GLY A 41 -3.26 22.79 -2.78
N LEU A 42 -3.50 21.65 -3.42
CA LEU A 42 -4.81 21.23 -3.96
C LEU A 42 -5.38 20.05 -3.16
N LEU A 43 -6.69 20.12 -2.87
CA LEU A 43 -7.49 19.02 -2.33
C LEU A 43 -7.62 17.90 -3.37
N PRO A 44 -7.93 16.64 -2.99
CA PRO A 44 -8.08 15.53 -3.93
C PRO A 44 -9.03 15.87 -5.08
N HIS A 45 -8.61 15.65 -6.32
CA HIS A 45 -9.48 15.89 -7.46
C HIS A 45 -10.66 14.88 -7.44
N PRO A 46 -11.89 15.23 -7.88
CA PRO A 46 -13.02 14.30 -7.93
C PRO A 46 -12.72 12.96 -8.63
N VAL A 47 -11.87 12.95 -9.66
CA VAL A 47 -11.38 11.73 -10.34
C VAL A 47 -10.55 10.84 -9.39
N GLU A 48 -9.74 11.42 -8.50
CA GLU A 48 -9.03 10.67 -7.45
C GLU A 48 -10.00 10.10 -6.42
N VAL A 49 -11.04 10.86 -6.08
CA VAL A 49 -12.13 10.40 -5.20
C VAL A 49 -12.85 9.20 -5.81
N ALA A 50 -13.18 9.24 -7.10
CA ALA A 50 -13.75 8.12 -7.82
C ALA A 50 -12.81 6.89 -7.81
N ALA A 51 -11.51 7.09 -8.04
CA ALA A 51 -10.53 6.01 -7.97
C ALA A 51 -10.46 5.37 -6.58
N ALA A 52 -10.46 6.19 -5.51
CA ALA A 52 -10.48 5.70 -4.14
C ALA A 52 -11.76 4.89 -3.83
N LEU A 53 -12.93 5.35 -4.30
CA LEU A 53 -14.20 4.61 -4.16
C LEU A 53 -14.12 3.25 -4.88
N ARG A 54 -13.61 3.18 -6.11
CA ARG A 54 -13.40 1.90 -6.81
C ARG A 54 -12.48 0.96 -6.04
N VAL A 55 -11.43 1.47 -5.40
CA VAL A 55 -10.54 0.65 -4.55
C VAL A 55 -11.28 0.16 -3.30
N ARG A 56 -12.07 1.01 -2.64
CA ARG A 56 -12.90 0.57 -1.50
C ARG A 56 -13.85 -0.54 -1.86
N GLU A 57 -14.58 -0.39 -2.96
CA GLU A 57 -15.53 -1.41 -3.43
C GLU A 57 -14.85 -2.75 -3.64
N LYS A 58 -13.65 -2.76 -4.25
CA LYS A 58 -12.85 -3.99 -4.39
C LYS A 58 -12.43 -4.57 -3.05
N ILE A 59 -11.95 -3.75 -2.12
CA ILE A 59 -11.55 -4.21 -0.78
C ILE A 59 -12.75 -4.85 -0.07
N LEU A 60 -13.89 -4.16 -0.06
CA LEU A 60 -15.12 -4.64 0.58
C LEU A 60 -15.63 -5.93 -0.07
N ALA A 61 -15.64 -6.01 -1.39
CA ALA A 61 -16.04 -7.22 -2.12
C ALA A 61 -15.11 -8.40 -1.82
N GLU A 62 -13.82 -8.16 -1.59
CA GLU A 62 -12.86 -9.22 -1.28
C GLU A 62 -12.86 -9.66 0.19
N LEU A 63 -13.52 -8.93 1.10
CA LEU A 63 -13.69 -9.39 2.49
C LEU A 63 -14.53 -10.66 2.58
N GLU A 64 -15.46 -10.88 1.65
CA GLU A 64 -16.22 -12.12 1.59
C GLU A 64 -15.29 -13.33 1.38
N GLY A 65 -15.41 -14.32 2.26
CA GLY A 65 -14.59 -15.54 2.24
C GLY A 65 -13.12 -15.32 2.60
N THR A 66 -12.73 -14.14 3.08
CA THR A 66 -11.36 -13.90 3.59
C THR A 66 -11.14 -14.72 4.85
N THR A 67 -10.06 -15.49 4.88
CA THR A 67 -9.67 -16.32 6.05
C THR A 67 -8.73 -15.58 6.98
N ASP A 68 -7.91 -14.70 6.41
CA ASP A 68 -6.83 -14.00 7.10
C ASP A 68 -6.76 -12.53 6.68
N ILE A 69 -6.58 -11.63 7.64
CA ILE A 69 -6.30 -10.21 7.40
C ILE A 69 -4.94 -9.87 7.98
N VAL A 70 -4.10 -9.22 7.18
CA VAL A 70 -2.80 -8.72 7.59
C VAL A 70 -2.81 -7.19 7.65
N ILE A 71 -2.29 -6.62 8.72
CA ILE A 71 -2.06 -5.18 8.90
C ILE A 71 -0.56 -4.95 9.14
N SER A 72 0.16 -4.52 8.10
CA SER A 72 1.60 -4.28 8.10
C SER A 72 1.99 -3.10 9.01
N HIS A 73 1.13 -2.08 9.09
CA HIS A 73 1.21 -0.93 9.97
C HIS A 73 -0.11 -0.11 9.94
N TYR A 74 -0.18 0.98 10.71
CA TYR A 74 -1.43 1.68 11.02
C TYR A 74 -1.57 3.05 10.34
N HIS A 75 -1.17 3.15 9.07
CA HIS A 75 -1.49 4.29 8.21
C HIS A 75 -2.86 4.11 7.52
N GLY A 76 -3.50 5.21 7.14
CA GLY A 76 -4.90 5.20 6.68
C GLY A 76 -5.11 4.55 5.30
N ASP A 77 -4.04 4.44 4.52
CA ASP A 77 -3.97 3.72 3.25
C ASP A 77 -3.67 2.21 3.42
N HIS A 78 -3.47 1.72 4.65
CA HIS A 78 -3.17 0.31 4.95
C HIS A 78 -4.23 -0.38 5.79
N MET A 79 -5.09 0.36 6.47
CA MET A 79 -6.16 -0.22 7.26
C MET A 79 -7.46 0.59 7.15
N PRO A 80 -8.62 -0.05 7.35
CA PRO A 80 -9.88 0.63 7.55
C PRO A 80 -9.78 1.54 8.78
N MET A 81 -10.19 2.79 8.67
CA MET A 81 -10.07 3.81 9.71
C MET A 81 -11.43 4.23 10.24
N LYS A 82 -11.55 4.63 11.51
CA LYS A 82 -12.74 5.40 11.93
C LYS A 82 -12.83 6.65 11.06
N ALA A 83 -13.99 6.89 10.44
CA ALA A 83 -14.17 7.95 9.45
C ALA A 83 -13.86 9.35 10.02
N GLU A 84 -12.60 9.78 9.94
CA GLU A 84 -12.14 11.16 10.15
C GLU A 84 -11.87 11.85 8.80
N ASP A 85 -11.68 11.05 7.74
CA ASP A 85 -11.36 11.49 6.39
C ASP A 85 -12.34 10.81 5.41
N PRO A 86 -13.14 11.57 4.64
CA PRO A 86 -14.14 11.01 3.71
C PRO A 86 -13.49 10.20 2.58
N TYR A 87 -12.17 10.30 2.40
CA TYR A 87 -11.38 9.58 1.39
C TYR A 87 -10.79 8.26 1.90
N GLN A 88 -11.01 7.89 3.16
CA GLN A 88 -10.60 6.59 3.71
C GLN A 88 -11.71 5.52 3.72
N LEU A 89 -11.33 4.24 3.77
CA LEU A 89 -12.28 3.14 4.04
C LEU A 89 -12.73 3.21 5.51
N PRO A 90 -14.01 3.51 5.80
CA PRO A 90 -14.50 3.52 7.18
C PRO A 90 -14.50 2.12 7.79
N VAL A 91 -14.06 1.97 9.05
CA VAL A 91 -14.20 0.70 9.80
C VAL A 91 -15.66 0.27 9.88
N GLU A 92 -16.60 1.22 9.92
CA GLU A 92 -18.03 0.96 9.98
C GLU A 92 -18.60 0.27 8.72
N ALA A 93 -17.88 0.31 7.59
CA ALA A 93 -18.28 -0.41 6.38
C ALA A 93 -17.83 -1.88 6.36
N LEU A 94 -17.04 -2.32 7.34
CA LEU A 94 -16.60 -3.71 7.39
C LEU A 94 -17.78 -4.64 7.74
N PRO A 95 -17.85 -5.84 7.11
CA PRO A 95 -18.79 -6.87 7.53
C PRO A 95 -18.38 -7.45 8.89
N ASP A 96 -19.17 -8.39 9.42
CA ASP A 96 -18.74 -9.19 10.57
C ASP A 96 -17.51 -10.03 10.18
N LEU A 97 -16.40 -9.83 10.89
CA LEU A 97 -15.12 -10.52 10.67
C LEU A 97 -14.93 -11.68 11.65
N LYS A 98 -16.00 -12.17 12.28
CA LYS A 98 -15.94 -13.33 13.18
C LYS A 98 -15.34 -14.55 12.47
N GLY A 99 -14.30 -15.11 13.09
CA GLY A 99 -13.58 -16.28 12.56
C GLY A 99 -12.43 -15.94 11.60
N VAL A 100 -12.31 -14.68 11.16
CA VAL A 100 -11.16 -14.21 10.39
C VAL A 100 -9.94 -14.11 11.30
N ARG A 101 -8.82 -14.67 10.87
CA ARG A 101 -7.55 -14.60 11.60
C ARG A 101 -6.83 -13.30 11.29
N PHE A 102 -6.42 -12.57 12.32
CA PHE A 102 -5.65 -11.33 12.16
C PHE A 102 -4.15 -11.56 12.34
N TRP A 103 -3.35 -10.84 11.55
CA TRP A 103 -1.91 -10.77 11.67
C TRP A 103 -1.48 -9.31 11.64
N CYS A 104 -0.95 -8.78 12.74
CA CYS A 104 -0.77 -7.35 12.87
C CYS A 104 0.62 -7.00 13.39
N LYS A 105 1.15 -5.87 12.90
CA LYS A 105 2.28 -5.18 13.51
C LYS A 105 2.02 -4.93 15.00
N GLY A 106 2.97 -5.28 15.86
CA GLY A 106 2.87 -5.05 17.30
C GLY A 106 2.89 -3.56 17.67
N PRO A 107 2.51 -3.22 18.92
CA PRO A 107 2.42 -1.83 19.39
C PRO A 107 3.80 -1.18 19.65
N GLY A 108 4.91 -1.92 19.53
CA GLY A 108 6.25 -1.39 19.73
C GLY A 108 6.77 -0.63 18.50
N ASN A 109 7.56 0.43 18.74
CA ASN A 109 8.24 1.22 17.71
C ASN A 109 7.32 1.76 16.61
N ILE A 110 6.09 2.15 16.98
CA ILE A 110 5.13 2.85 16.12
C ILE A 110 4.89 4.27 16.65
N SER A 111 4.45 5.17 15.76
CA SER A 111 4.12 6.54 16.15
C SER A 111 2.92 6.59 17.12
N GLY A 112 2.80 7.69 17.87
CA GLY A 112 1.64 7.92 18.75
C GLY A 112 0.30 7.89 18.00
N LEU A 113 0.29 8.38 16.76
CA LEU A 113 -0.89 8.30 15.88
C LEU A 113 -1.21 6.83 15.55
N SER A 114 -0.22 6.05 15.09
CA SER A 114 -0.40 4.63 14.81
C SER A 114 -0.86 3.83 16.03
N ALA A 115 -0.35 4.15 17.23
CA ALA A 115 -0.79 3.53 18.47
C ALA A 115 -2.26 3.84 18.79
N ARG A 116 -2.69 5.09 18.58
CA ARG A 116 -4.09 5.50 18.71
C ARG A 116 -4.99 4.73 17.73
N ARG A 117 -4.61 4.69 16.45
CA ARG A 117 -5.38 4.01 15.38
C ARG A 117 -5.50 2.51 15.63
N ARG A 118 -4.40 1.85 16.02
CA ARG A 118 -4.41 0.45 16.45
C ARG A 118 -5.41 0.21 17.59
N LYS A 119 -5.45 1.11 18.59
CA LYS A 119 -6.38 1.01 19.73
C LYS A 119 -7.83 1.21 19.30
N GLU A 120 -8.10 2.12 18.36
CA GLU A 120 -9.43 2.33 17.80
C GLU A 120 -9.91 1.11 17.02
N PHE A 121 -9.05 0.52 16.18
CA PHE A 121 -9.37 -0.71 15.44
C PHE A 121 -9.62 -1.90 16.38
N PHE A 122 -8.78 -2.07 17.40
CA PHE A 122 -9.00 -3.04 18.48
C PHE A 122 -10.38 -2.87 19.15
N ARG A 123 -10.77 -1.64 19.49
CA ARG A 123 -12.07 -1.37 20.11
C ARG A 123 -13.23 -1.70 19.18
N TYR A 124 -13.09 -1.43 17.88
CA TYR A 124 -14.10 -1.72 16.87
C TYR A 124 -14.31 -3.23 16.71
N LEU A 125 -13.22 -4.01 16.57
CA LEU A 125 -13.30 -5.46 16.41
C LEU A 125 -13.77 -6.21 17.67
N GLY A 126 -13.62 -5.60 18.85
CA GLY A 126 -14.03 -6.21 20.12
C GLY A 126 -13.16 -7.37 20.60
N HIS A 127 -12.03 -7.64 19.94
CA HIS A 127 -11.03 -8.64 20.35
C HIS A 127 -9.61 -8.14 20.17
N SER A 128 -8.63 -8.80 20.82
CA SER A 128 -7.22 -8.41 20.74
C SER A 128 -6.68 -8.52 19.32
N LEU A 129 -5.88 -7.53 18.93
CA LEU A 129 -5.04 -7.60 17.75
C LEU A 129 -3.69 -8.22 18.17
N PRO A 130 -3.20 -9.28 17.50
CA PRO A 130 -1.93 -9.89 17.84
C PRO A 130 -0.72 -8.98 17.50
N ALA A 131 0.45 -9.35 18.00
CA ALA A 131 1.73 -8.86 17.50
C ALA A 131 2.37 -10.03 16.75
N SER A 132 2.40 -9.96 15.43
CA SER A 132 2.71 -11.09 14.55
C SER A 132 4.15 -11.12 14.03
N GLU A 133 4.94 -10.11 14.39
CA GLU A 133 6.34 -9.97 13.97
C GLU A 133 7.17 -11.22 14.33
N GLY A 134 7.90 -11.75 13.35
CA GLY A 134 8.73 -12.96 13.52
C GLY A 134 7.96 -14.27 13.61
N ILE A 135 6.63 -14.27 13.55
CA ILE A 135 5.82 -15.50 13.58
C ILE A 135 5.78 -16.15 12.19
N SER A 136 5.75 -17.48 12.17
CA SER A 136 5.47 -18.28 10.98
C SER A 136 4.38 -19.31 11.27
N SER A 137 3.39 -19.42 10.40
CA SER A 137 2.26 -20.33 10.54
C SER A 137 1.61 -20.63 9.18
N GLU A 138 1.46 -21.92 8.86
CA GLU A 138 0.65 -22.42 7.74
C GLU A 138 0.99 -21.75 6.39
N GLY A 139 2.28 -21.61 6.07
CA GLY A 139 2.73 -21.00 4.82
C GLY A 139 2.77 -19.47 4.81
N VAL A 140 2.46 -18.81 5.94
CA VAL A 140 2.60 -17.36 6.10
C VAL A 140 3.67 -17.07 7.16
N SER A 141 4.58 -16.14 6.87
CA SER A 141 5.65 -15.71 7.77
C SER A 141 5.74 -14.19 7.80
N PHE A 142 6.15 -13.64 8.93
CA PHE A 142 6.29 -12.19 9.11
C PHE A 142 7.72 -11.83 9.50
N SER A 143 8.21 -10.69 9.00
CA SER A 143 9.51 -10.19 9.43
C SER A 143 9.45 -9.74 10.91
N PRO A 144 10.62 -9.58 11.57
CA PRO A 144 10.73 -8.66 12.69
C PRO A 144 10.27 -7.24 12.30
N ALA A 145 10.14 -6.36 13.28
CA ALA A 145 9.93 -4.94 13.02
C ALA A 145 11.07 -4.39 12.14
N VAL A 146 10.75 -3.86 10.97
CA VAL A 146 11.74 -3.22 10.08
C VAL A 146 11.43 -1.73 9.92
N PRO A 147 12.42 -0.87 9.63
CA PRO A 147 12.19 0.54 9.44
C PRO A 147 11.15 0.84 8.34
N HIS A 148 10.28 1.81 8.62
CA HIS A 148 9.41 2.41 7.61
C HIS A 148 10.22 3.46 6.81
N GLY A 149 10.92 3.01 5.78
CA GLY A 149 11.88 3.83 5.05
C GLY A 149 13.22 3.96 5.78
N THR A 150 13.83 5.14 5.78
CA THR A 150 15.16 5.34 6.40
C THR A 150 15.13 5.11 7.91
N ARG A 151 16.09 4.30 8.38
CA ARG A 151 16.30 4.01 9.81
C ARG A 151 16.49 5.29 10.64
N ASP A 152 15.96 5.27 11.85
CA ASP A 152 16.10 6.33 12.87
C ASP A 152 15.58 7.73 12.49
N LYS A 153 14.78 7.84 11.41
CA LYS A 153 14.10 9.10 11.03
C LYS A 153 12.73 9.32 11.67
N GLY A 154 12.30 8.41 12.55
CA GLY A 154 11.07 8.57 13.35
C GLY A 154 9.76 8.21 12.62
N PHE A 155 9.82 7.66 11.41
CA PHE A 155 8.64 7.18 10.66
C PHE A 155 8.03 5.90 11.26
N GLY A 156 8.71 5.27 12.23
CA GLY A 156 8.27 4.05 12.88
C GLY A 156 8.73 2.80 12.14
N THR A 157 8.04 1.69 12.40
CA THR A 157 8.38 0.37 11.86
C THR A 157 7.17 -0.29 11.23
N VAL A 158 7.44 -1.13 10.23
CA VAL A 158 6.45 -1.96 9.53
C VAL A 158 6.76 -3.44 9.72
N MET A 159 5.81 -4.28 9.33
CA MET A 159 5.93 -5.75 9.31
C MET A 159 5.74 -6.24 7.88
N MET A 160 6.78 -6.86 7.32
CA MET A 160 6.70 -7.50 6.00
C MET A 160 6.03 -8.86 6.11
N THR A 161 5.34 -9.25 5.04
CA THR A 161 4.57 -10.48 4.94
C THR A 161 5.13 -11.36 3.84
N ARG A 162 5.45 -12.60 4.18
CA ARG A 162 5.79 -13.66 3.24
C ARG A 162 4.63 -14.65 3.19
N VAL A 163 4.19 -14.98 1.99
CA VAL A 163 3.26 -16.08 1.72
C VAL A 163 3.96 -17.07 0.82
N SER A 164 3.87 -18.36 1.11
CA SER A 164 4.47 -19.43 0.30
C SER A 164 3.50 -20.55 0.02
N GLU A 165 3.51 -21.03 -1.21
CA GLU A 165 2.78 -22.21 -1.69
C GLU A 165 3.70 -22.96 -2.64
N GLU A 166 4.03 -24.21 -2.29
CA GLU A 166 5.02 -25.03 -3.02
C GLU A 166 6.35 -24.26 -3.19
N ASP A 167 6.82 -24.08 -4.43
CA ASP A 167 8.04 -23.36 -4.77
C ASP A 167 7.80 -21.85 -4.99
N GLU A 168 6.54 -21.39 -4.97
CA GLU A 168 6.19 -19.98 -5.12
C GLU A 168 6.22 -19.24 -3.79
N VAL A 169 6.90 -18.10 -3.77
CA VAL A 169 6.98 -17.21 -2.61
C VAL A 169 6.62 -15.79 -3.03
N PHE A 170 5.58 -15.24 -2.40
CA PHE A 170 5.18 -13.84 -2.51
C PHE A 170 5.62 -13.09 -1.26
N VAL A 171 6.22 -11.92 -1.45
CA VAL A 171 6.60 -11.03 -0.35
C VAL A 171 5.96 -9.67 -0.54
N HIS A 172 5.15 -9.26 0.43
CA HIS A 172 4.66 -7.88 0.59
C HIS A 172 5.48 -7.19 1.66
N GLY A 173 6.26 -6.17 1.28
CA GLY A 173 7.22 -5.52 2.18
C GLY A 173 6.96 -4.04 2.38
N SER A 174 5.73 -3.57 2.25
CA SER A 174 5.47 -2.14 2.27
C SER A 174 5.18 -1.63 3.69
N ASP A 175 5.77 -0.54 4.16
CA ASP A 175 6.46 0.51 3.39
C ASP A 175 7.98 0.62 3.71
N ILE A 176 8.80 -0.33 3.26
CA ILE A 176 10.27 -0.25 3.46
C ILE A 176 10.97 0.79 2.58
N GLN A 177 10.30 1.29 1.54
CA GLN A 177 10.79 2.31 0.59
C GLN A 177 12.13 2.02 -0.10
N LEU A 178 12.68 0.80 0.05
CA LEU A 178 14.02 0.41 -0.40
C LEU A 178 15.17 1.19 0.27
N LEU A 179 14.95 1.72 1.48
CA LEU A 179 15.92 2.57 2.20
C LEU A 179 16.55 1.89 3.42
N ASP A 180 16.44 0.56 3.50
CA ASP A 180 17.07 -0.25 4.54
C ASP A 180 17.57 -1.57 3.93
N ARG A 181 18.89 -1.71 3.81
CA ARG A 181 19.52 -2.91 3.23
C ARG A 181 19.19 -4.17 4.02
N GLU A 182 19.06 -4.12 5.35
CA GLU A 182 18.73 -5.30 6.15
C GLU A 182 17.35 -5.85 5.83
N ALA A 183 16.34 -4.98 5.68
CA ALA A 183 15.01 -5.36 5.23
C ALA A 183 15.04 -6.01 3.84
N VAL A 184 15.83 -5.46 2.92
CA VAL A 184 16.01 -6.02 1.57
C VAL A 184 16.68 -7.41 1.63
N MET A 185 17.72 -7.57 2.44
CA MET A 185 18.37 -8.87 2.64
C MET A 185 17.44 -9.90 3.28
N GLN A 186 16.54 -9.48 4.17
CA GLN A 186 15.50 -10.34 4.73
C GLN A 186 14.51 -10.81 3.65
N ILE A 187 14.12 -9.93 2.72
CA ILE A 187 13.30 -10.32 1.56
C ILE A 187 14.03 -11.37 0.73
N LEU A 188 15.31 -11.14 0.39
CA LEU A 188 16.11 -12.09 -0.41
C LEU A 188 16.30 -13.43 0.29
N ALA A 189 16.47 -13.44 1.63
CA ALA A 189 16.57 -14.67 2.41
C ALA A 189 15.31 -15.55 2.31
N TRP A 190 14.15 -14.96 2.04
CA TRP A 190 12.91 -15.68 1.77
C TRP A 190 12.81 -16.28 0.37
N LYS A 191 13.78 -16.01 -0.51
CA LYS A 191 13.86 -16.49 -1.90
C LYS A 191 12.56 -16.23 -2.69
N PRO A 192 12.17 -14.96 -2.88
CA PRO A 192 10.88 -14.61 -3.43
C PRO A 192 10.80 -14.89 -4.94
N SER A 193 9.66 -15.42 -5.37
CA SER A 193 9.26 -15.42 -6.78
C SER A 193 8.69 -14.07 -7.20
N VAL A 194 7.89 -13.45 -6.32
CA VAL A 194 7.24 -12.15 -6.55
C VAL A 194 7.44 -11.27 -5.31
N VAL A 195 7.87 -10.03 -5.51
CA VAL A 195 8.05 -9.03 -4.45
C VAL A 195 7.17 -7.83 -4.75
N PHE A 196 6.36 -7.38 -3.80
CA PHE A 196 5.56 -6.16 -3.87
C PHE A 196 5.92 -5.22 -2.72
N VAL A 197 6.51 -4.07 -3.05
CA VAL A 197 6.99 -3.10 -2.05
C VAL A 197 6.75 -1.66 -2.51
N SER A 198 6.58 -0.74 -1.57
CA SER A 198 6.70 0.70 -1.85
C SER A 198 8.09 0.99 -2.41
N GLY A 199 8.16 1.73 -3.51
CA GLY A 199 9.44 2.28 -3.96
C GLY A 199 9.85 3.52 -3.15
N PRO A 200 11.03 4.10 -3.44
CA PRO A 200 11.54 5.26 -2.71
C PRO A 200 10.67 6.51 -2.94
N PRO A 201 10.49 7.37 -1.92
CA PRO A 201 9.73 8.63 -2.05
C PRO A 201 10.56 9.70 -2.77
N LEU A 202 10.87 9.50 -4.06
CA LEU A 202 11.78 10.37 -4.83
C LEU A 202 11.31 11.83 -4.91
N TYR A 203 10.01 12.09 -4.73
CA TYR A 203 9.49 13.46 -4.64
C TYR A 203 9.95 14.23 -3.39
N LEU A 204 10.59 13.54 -2.44
CA LEU A 204 11.25 14.13 -1.26
C LEU A 204 12.78 14.22 -1.44
N SER A 205 13.33 13.70 -2.54
CA SER A 205 14.79 13.54 -2.75
C SER A 205 15.58 14.85 -2.82
N HIS A 206 14.94 15.99 -3.09
CA HIS A 206 15.58 17.30 -2.99
C HIS A 206 16.15 17.59 -1.58
N HIS A 207 15.73 16.81 -0.57
CA HIS A 207 16.26 16.90 0.79
C HIS A 207 17.29 15.82 1.14
N VAL A 208 17.39 14.71 0.38
CA VAL A 208 18.33 13.59 0.63
C VAL A 208 18.70 12.84 -0.66
N PRO A 209 19.69 13.30 -1.45
CA PRO A 209 20.11 12.66 -2.70
C PRO A 209 20.67 11.24 -2.53
N GLU A 210 21.33 10.95 -1.40
CA GLU A 210 21.97 9.66 -1.12
C GLU A 210 20.94 8.51 -1.03
N ALA A 211 19.73 8.82 -0.56
CA ALA A 211 18.62 7.88 -0.49
C ALA A 211 18.21 7.36 -1.88
N SER A 212 18.49 8.12 -2.95
CA SER A 212 18.17 7.69 -4.32
C SER A 212 19.11 6.61 -4.85
N ASN A 213 20.41 6.67 -4.51
CA ASN A 213 21.38 5.67 -4.95
C ASN A 213 21.23 4.37 -4.17
N GLU A 214 21.08 4.45 -2.85
CA GLU A 214 20.83 3.28 -2.01
C GLU A 214 19.55 2.56 -2.44
N ALA A 215 18.47 3.30 -2.70
CA ALA A 215 17.23 2.71 -3.17
C ALA A 215 17.39 2.01 -4.53
N LEU A 216 18.17 2.57 -5.46
CA LEU A 216 18.44 1.95 -6.75
C LEU A 216 19.22 0.64 -6.60
N GLU A 217 20.28 0.63 -5.78
CA GLU A 217 21.04 -0.59 -5.52
C GLU A 217 20.17 -1.68 -4.88
N ASN A 218 19.34 -1.30 -3.89
CA ASN A 218 18.39 -2.20 -3.25
C ASN A 218 17.35 -2.73 -4.23
N ALA A 219 16.85 -1.88 -5.12
CA ALA A 219 15.91 -2.27 -6.16
C ALA A 219 16.53 -3.26 -7.15
N LEU A 220 17.77 -3.01 -7.59
CA LEU A 220 18.52 -3.92 -8.48
C LEU A 220 18.72 -5.29 -7.83
N LEU A 221 19.12 -5.33 -6.55
CA LEU A 221 19.26 -6.60 -5.84
C LEU A 221 17.96 -7.41 -5.82
N LEU A 222 16.82 -6.78 -5.52
CA LEU A 222 15.53 -7.46 -5.55
C LEU A 222 15.14 -7.88 -6.97
N ALA A 223 15.34 -6.99 -7.95
CA ALA A 223 14.96 -7.23 -9.34
C ALA A 223 15.79 -8.35 -9.98
N GLU A 224 17.07 -8.50 -9.63
CA GLU A 224 17.94 -9.56 -10.14
C GLU A 224 17.63 -10.94 -9.52
N ASN A 225 17.06 -10.96 -8.31
CA ASN A 225 16.88 -12.20 -7.53
C ASN A 225 15.41 -12.64 -7.38
N ALA A 226 14.44 -11.80 -7.72
CA ALA A 226 13.03 -12.14 -7.82
C ALA A 226 12.59 -12.24 -9.28
N GLY A 227 11.74 -13.22 -9.61
CA GLY A 227 11.19 -13.35 -10.97
C GLY A 227 10.33 -12.14 -11.37
N THR A 228 9.65 -11.52 -10.40
CA THR A 228 8.91 -10.27 -10.58
C THR A 228 9.09 -9.34 -9.39
N LEU A 229 9.48 -8.09 -9.65
CA LEU A 229 9.49 -6.99 -8.69
C LEU A 229 8.40 -5.98 -9.04
N ILE A 230 7.48 -5.77 -8.11
CA ILE A 230 6.39 -4.80 -8.21
C ILE A 230 6.74 -3.61 -7.31
N LEU A 231 7.00 -2.46 -7.92
CA LEU A 231 7.29 -1.21 -7.21
C LEU A 231 6.19 -0.19 -7.48
N ASP A 232 5.65 0.38 -6.41
CA ASP A 232 4.53 1.30 -6.51
C ASP A 232 4.54 2.27 -5.32
N HIS A 233 3.36 2.78 -4.98
CA HIS A 233 3.08 3.60 -3.82
C HIS A 233 3.86 4.91 -3.80
N HIS A 234 4.72 5.13 -2.80
CA HIS A 234 5.57 6.31 -2.69
C HIS A 234 6.29 6.72 -3.98
N LEU A 235 6.80 5.75 -4.75
CA LEU A 235 7.51 6.00 -6.00
C LEU A 235 6.60 6.67 -7.04
N LEU A 236 5.33 6.27 -7.12
CA LEU A 236 4.40 6.70 -8.16
C LEU A 236 3.55 7.92 -7.79
N ARG A 237 3.86 8.56 -6.66
CA ARG A 237 3.32 9.89 -6.29
C ARG A 237 3.94 11.04 -7.11
N PHE A 238 4.81 10.70 -8.08
CA PHE A 238 5.51 11.65 -8.94
C PHE A 238 5.83 11.00 -10.30
N LEU A 239 5.74 11.78 -11.37
CA LEU A 239 5.85 11.25 -12.75
C LEU A 239 7.24 10.68 -13.04
N GLU A 240 8.27 11.32 -12.51
CA GLU A 240 9.66 10.89 -12.65
C GLU A 240 9.91 9.57 -11.92
N GLY A 241 9.12 9.24 -10.89
CA GLY A 241 9.21 7.92 -10.26
C GLY A 241 8.74 6.79 -11.18
N TYR A 242 7.77 7.05 -12.06
CA TYR A 242 7.40 6.07 -13.10
C TYR A 242 8.50 5.93 -14.16
N ARG A 243 9.20 7.02 -14.51
CA ARG A 243 10.39 6.91 -15.39
C ARG A 243 11.49 6.10 -14.74
N TRP A 244 11.80 6.38 -13.48
CA TRP A 244 12.77 5.62 -12.69
C TRP A 244 12.45 4.13 -12.66
N LEU A 245 11.17 3.76 -12.53
CA LEU A 245 10.72 2.37 -12.61
C LEU A 245 11.03 1.73 -13.97
N LYS A 246 10.80 2.46 -15.08
CA LYS A 246 11.09 1.98 -16.43
C LYS A 246 12.58 1.86 -16.71
N ASP A 247 13.38 2.78 -16.19
CA ASP A 247 14.83 2.71 -16.29
C ASP A 247 15.34 1.45 -15.56
N LEU A 248 14.87 1.20 -14.32
CA LEU A 248 15.20 -0.03 -13.58
C LEU A 248 14.78 -1.29 -14.35
N ALA A 249 13.59 -1.31 -14.95
CA ALA A 249 13.12 -2.44 -15.75
C ALA A 249 14.02 -2.70 -16.97
N GLY A 250 14.62 -1.66 -17.56
CA GLY A 250 15.57 -1.79 -18.67
C GLY A 250 16.96 -2.29 -18.26
N MET A 251 17.29 -2.29 -16.96
CA MET A 251 18.59 -2.71 -16.43
C MET A 251 18.67 -4.21 -16.14
N VAL A 252 17.54 -4.90 -15.99
CA VAL A 252 17.48 -6.30 -15.58
C VAL A 252 16.72 -7.18 -16.58
N LYS A 253 16.92 -8.49 -16.51
CA LYS A 253 16.19 -9.46 -17.36
C LYS A 253 14.84 -9.87 -16.76
N ASN A 254 14.71 -9.84 -15.44
CA ASN A 254 13.49 -10.23 -14.75
C ASN A 254 12.43 -9.11 -14.86
N THR A 255 11.21 -9.43 -14.47
CA THR A 255 10.09 -8.50 -14.64
C THR A 255 10.12 -7.42 -13.56
N VAL A 256 10.10 -6.16 -13.96
CA VAL A 256 9.94 -5.00 -13.07
C VAL A 256 8.77 -4.15 -13.56
N VAL A 257 7.74 -4.01 -12.73
CA VAL A 257 6.46 -3.38 -13.10
C VAL A 257 5.84 -2.62 -11.93
N CYS A 258 4.84 -1.78 -12.18
CA CYS A 258 3.97 -1.28 -11.12
C CYS A 258 2.76 -2.22 -10.90
N ALA A 259 1.97 -1.96 -9.87
CA ALA A 259 0.85 -2.82 -9.51
C ALA A 259 -0.24 -2.87 -10.59
N ALA A 260 -0.58 -1.74 -11.22
CA ALA A 260 -1.53 -1.72 -12.33
C ALA A 260 -1.05 -2.58 -13.51
N GLU A 261 0.22 -2.47 -13.86
CA GLU A 261 0.83 -3.23 -14.96
C GLU A 261 0.89 -4.72 -14.66
N PHE A 262 1.23 -5.10 -13.42
CA PHE A 262 1.15 -6.50 -12.97
C PHE A 262 -0.26 -7.08 -13.12
N MET A 263 -1.29 -6.25 -12.90
CA MET A 263 -2.70 -6.61 -13.10
C MET A 263 -3.18 -6.43 -14.55
N GLY A 264 -2.28 -6.19 -15.51
CA GLY A 264 -2.60 -6.04 -16.93
C GLY A 264 -3.32 -4.73 -17.29
N LYS A 265 -3.18 -3.69 -16.46
CA LYS A 265 -3.83 -2.38 -16.64
C LYS A 265 -2.82 -1.27 -16.94
N LYS A 266 -3.29 -0.21 -17.58
CA LYS A 266 -2.53 1.04 -17.72
C LYS A 266 -2.49 1.76 -16.37
N PRO A 267 -1.34 2.32 -15.94
CA PRO A 267 -1.26 3.10 -14.72
C PRO A 267 -2.07 4.41 -14.78
N GLU A 268 -2.82 4.69 -13.72
CA GLU A 268 -3.58 5.92 -13.48
C GLU A 268 -2.86 6.74 -12.39
N LEU A 269 -1.82 7.49 -12.74
CA LEU A 269 -0.99 8.24 -11.77
C LEU A 269 -1.64 9.53 -11.29
N LEU A 270 -2.85 9.46 -10.70
CA LEU A 270 -3.69 10.64 -10.47
C LEU A 270 -3.11 11.60 -9.41
N ASP A 271 -2.56 11.10 -8.30
CA ASP A 271 -1.91 11.95 -7.27
C ASP A 271 -0.73 12.75 -7.85
N ALA A 272 0.07 12.10 -8.72
CA ALA A 272 1.18 12.75 -9.42
C ALA A 272 0.71 13.80 -10.44
N GLN A 273 -0.47 13.59 -11.03
CA GLN A 273 -1.06 14.45 -12.06
C GLN A 273 -2.06 15.46 -11.52
N ARG A 274 -2.23 15.58 -10.19
CA ARG A 274 -3.28 16.41 -9.58
C ARG A 274 -3.30 17.84 -10.10
N LYS A 275 -2.13 18.43 -10.32
CA LYS A 275 -2.05 19.79 -10.88
C LYS A 275 -2.66 19.87 -12.28
N SER A 276 -2.26 18.96 -13.18
CA SER A 276 -2.82 18.86 -14.53
C SER A 276 -4.32 18.57 -14.51
N LEU A 277 -4.79 17.70 -13.60
CA LEU A 277 -6.22 17.41 -13.45
C LEU A 277 -7.03 18.68 -13.14
N TYR A 278 -6.56 19.53 -12.23
CA TYR A 278 -7.23 20.81 -11.92
C TYR A 278 -7.16 21.83 -13.06
N GLU A 279 -6.11 21.80 -13.89
CA GLU A 279 -5.97 22.67 -15.06
C GLU A 279 -6.91 22.23 -16.19
N GLU A 280 -7.05 20.92 -16.41
CA GLU A 280 -7.85 20.33 -17.48
C GLU A 280 -9.34 20.19 -17.12
N MET A 281 -9.63 19.87 -15.86
CA MET A 281 -10.97 19.68 -15.30
C MET A 281 -11.12 20.48 -14.00
N PRO A 282 -11.36 21.80 -14.08
CA PRO A 282 -11.48 22.63 -12.88
C PRO A 282 -12.55 22.15 -11.91
N VAL A 283 -12.20 22.09 -10.62
CA VAL A 283 -13.14 21.72 -9.55
C VAL A 283 -13.86 22.98 -9.05
N PRO A 284 -15.20 23.04 -9.10
CA PRO A 284 -15.96 24.19 -8.61
C PRO A 284 -15.67 24.51 -7.15
N ARG A 285 -15.65 25.80 -6.81
CA ARG A 285 -15.54 26.24 -5.42
C ARG A 285 -16.73 25.69 -4.62
N GLY A 286 -16.47 25.09 -3.46
CA GLY A 286 -17.51 24.49 -2.62
C GLY A 286 -17.77 23.00 -2.90
N TRP A 287 -17.15 22.42 -3.94
CA TRP A 287 -17.38 21.01 -4.29
C TRP A 287 -16.97 20.05 -3.17
N HIS A 288 -15.84 20.29 -2.50
CA HIS A 288 -15.34 19.43 -1.41
C HIS A 288 -16.27 19.47 -0.20
N GLU A 289 -16.74 20.66 0.18
CA GLU A 289 -17.69 20.84 1.26
C GLU A 289 -19.05 20.22 0.93
N ALA A 290 -19.49 20.27 -0.32
CA ALA A 290 -20.70 19.60 -0.79
C ALA A 290 -20.53 18.08 -0.79
N TYR A 291 -19.38 17.56 -1.24
CA TYR A 291 -19.06 16.14 -1.23
C TYR A 291 -19.04 15.58 0.20
N GLU A 292 -18.41 16.27 1.16
CA GLU A 292 -18.41 15.88 2.57
C GLU A 292 -19.82 15.80 3.19
N LYS A 293 -20.78 16.59 2.68
CA LYS A 293 -22.18 16.57 3.11
C LYS A 293 -23.05 15.56 2.33
N GLY A 294 -22.51 14.91 1.31
CA GLY A 294 -23.27 14.06 0.38
C GLY A 294 -24.17 14.84 -0.60
N GLU A 295 -23.88 16.13 -0.81
CA GLU A 295 -24.62 17.02 -1.73
C GLU A 295 -24.00 17.05 -3.14
N ALA A 296 -22.78 16.53 -3.29
CA ALA A 296 -22.09 16.35 -4.57
C ALA A 296 -21.50 14.94 -4.66
N GLY A 297 -21.40 14.40 -5.87
CA GLY A 297 -20.77 13.12 -6.14
C GLY A 297 -19.70 13.23 -7.23
N VAL A 298 -19.22 12.06 -7.67
CA VAL A 298 -18.12 11.94 -8.64
C VAL A 298 -18.61 11.55 -10.04
N GLU A 299 -19.93 11.49 -10.25
CA GLU A 299 -20.58 10.97 -11.46
C GLU A 299 -20.17 11.78 -12.70
N ASP A 300 -20.03 13.10 -12.55
CA ASP A 300 -19.60 14.01 -13.63
C ASP A 300 -18.09 13.91 -13.94
N TYR A 301 -17.33 13.13 -13.16
CA TYR A 301 -15.87 13.00 -13.22
C TYR A 301 -15.40 11.56 -13.48
N LEU A 302 -16.29 10.69 -13.92
CA LEU A 302 -15.93 9.32 -14.33
C LEU A 302 -15.26 9.36 -15.72
N LEU A 303 -13.98 9.01 -15.76
CA LEU A 303 -13.17 8.83 -16.99
C LEU A 303 -13.41 7.45 -17.64
#